data_AF-A0A928P9S9-F1
#
_entry.id   AF-A0A928P9S9-F1
#
_cell.length_a   1.000
_cell.length_b   1.000
_cell.length_c   1.000
_cell.angle_alpha   90.00
_cell.angle_beta   90.00
_cell.angle_gamma   90.00
#
_symmetry.space_group_name_H-M   'P 1'
#
loop_
_entity.id
_entity.type
_entity.pdbx_description
1 polymer ?
#
loop_
_entity_poly.entity_id
_entity_poly.type
_entity_poly.pdbx_seq_one_letter_code
_entity_poly.pdbx_strand_id
1 'polypeptide(L)'
;MEFLGNWKLKSMFSADENGVKMLGRAELEAMGDEDLLKLLAADFIISETAIDVYYMPTEAEMPLVEEEGWELTDKGVLIESYPIRIENGVLMLDYEREGEYVPVETDAEGCLLIGDTTVIEKV
;
A
#
# COMPACT_ATOMS: atom_id res chain seq x y z
N MET A 1 17.52 9.11 -5.32
CA MET A 1 16.09 8.90 -5.14
C MET A 1 15.74 9.50 -3.79
N GLU A 2 14.97 10.58 -3.79
CA GLU A 2 14.54 11.23 -2.54
C GLU A 2 13.43 10.40 -1.87
N PHE A 3 13.56 10.20 -0.56
CA PHE A 3 12.58 9.50 0.27
C PHE A 3 11.58 10.52 0.80
N LEU A 4 10.28 10.30 0.55
CA LEU A 4 9.22 11.23 0.92
C LEU A 4 8.61 10.92 2.31
N GLY A 5 8.78 9.69 2.81
CA GLY A 5 8.32 9.26 4.13
C GLY A 5 7.86 7.79 4.21
N ASN A 6 7.29 7.43 5.36
CA ASN A 6 6.61 6.16 5.59
C ASN A 6 5.12 6.40 5.86
N TRP A 7 4.28 5.49 5.38
CA TRP A 7 2.83 5.52 5.50
C TRP A 7 2.29 4.16 5.95
N LYS A 8 1.10 4.15 6.55
CA LYS A 8 0.37 2.95 6.96
C LYS A 8 -1.05 2.94 6.42
N LEU A 9 -1.59 1.74 6.22
CA LEU A 9 -2.98 1.54 5.83
C LEU A 9 -3.92 2.08 6.90
N LYS A 10 -4.77 3.03 6.55
CA LYS A 10 -5.79 3.64 7.42
C LYS A 10 -7.14 2.97 7.23
N SER A 11 -7.59 2.87 5.98
CA SER A 11 -8.87 2.28 5.61
C SER A 11 -8.86 1.79 4.16
N MET A 12 -9.86 0.97 3.81
CA MET A 12 -10.11 0.57 2.43
C MET A 12 -11.58 0.71 2.05
N PHE A 13 -11.87 1.01 0.80
CA PHE A 13 -13.22 0.95 0.25
C PHE A 13 -13.50 -0.44 -0.30
N SER A 14 -14.60 -1.03 0.16
CA SER A 14 -15.16 -2.27 -0.37
C SER A 14 -16.49 -1.95 -1.03
N ALA A 15 -16.72 -2.49 -2.23
CA ALA A 15 -18.02 -2.42 -2.90
C ALA A 15 -18.73 -3.78 -2.81
N ASP A 16 -19.97 -3.79 -2.37
CA ASP A 16 -20.85 -4.96 -2.39
C ASP A 16 -22.21 -4.62 -3.03
N GLU A 17 -23.13 -5.59 -3.06
CA GLU A 17 -24.49 -5.40 -3.60
C GLU A 17 -25.31 -4.30 -2.90
N ASN A 18 -24.86 -3.84 -1.73
CA ASN A 18 -25.48 -2.78 -0.93
C ASN A 18 -24.78 -1.42 -1.09
N GLY A 19 -23.70 -1.34 -1.87
CA GLY A 19 -22.99 -0.10 -2.20
C GLY A 19 -21.51 -0.10 -1.79
N VAL A 20 -20.91 1.09 -1.74
CA VAL A 20 -19.52 1.28 -1.32
C VAL A 20 -19.47 1.56 0.17
N LYS A 21 -18.70 0.77 0.92
CA LYS A 21 -18.45 0.93 2.35
C LYS A 21 -16.96 1.15 2.59
N MET A 22 -16.64 2.11 3.46
CA MET A 22 -15.29 2.26 3.99
C MET A 22 -15.10 1.32 5.18
N LEU A 23 -14.05 0.51 5.13
CA LEU A 23 -13.62 -0.44 6.15
C LEU A 23 -12.40 0.14 6.86
N GLY A 24 -12.54 0.42 8.15
CA GLY A 24 -11.41 0.80 9.01
C GLY A 24 -10.63 -0.43 9.46
N ARG A 25 -9.52 -0.18 10.16
CA ARG A 25 -8.63 -1.23 10.68
C ARG A 25 -9.36 -2.38 11.40
N ALA A 26 -10.30 -2.07 12.30
CA ALA A 26 -11.01 -3.11 13.06
C ALA A 26 -11.88 -4.00 12.16
N GLU A 27 -12.53 -3.42 11.15
CA GLU A 27 -13.29 -4.18 10.16
C GLU A 27 -12.39 -5.03 9.26
N LEU A 28 -11.26 -4.48 8.82
CA LEU A 28 -10.26 -5.21 8.01
C LEU A 28 -9.69 -6.40 8.80
N GLU A 29 -9.35 -6.21 10.08
CA GLU A 29 -8.88 -7.29 10.96
C GLU A 29 -9.96 -8.37 11.16
N ALA A 30 -11.23 -7.97 11.28
CA ALA A 30 -12.35 -8.90 11.46
C ALA A 30 -12.66 -9.75 10.22
N MET A 31 -12.25 -9.32 9.02
CA MET A 31 -12.42 -10.12 7.80
C MET A 31 -11.55 -11.37 7.79
N GLY A 32 -10.41 -11.36 8.49
CA GLY A 32 -9.51 -12.51 8.60
C GLY A 32 -8.87 -12.93 7.28
N ASP A 33 -8.82 -12.04 6.29
CA ASP A 33 -8.16 -12.27 5.01
C ASP A 33 -6.64 -12.10 5.17
N GLU A 34 -5.86 -13.15 4.88
CA GLU A 34 -4.42 -13.15 5.11
C GLU A 34 -3.67 -12.09 4.29
N ASP A 35 -4.09 -11.83 3.05
CA ASP A 35 -3.43 -10.84 2.18
C ASP A 35 -3.74 -9.42 2.67
N LEU A 36 -4.98 -9.19 3.10
CA LEU A 36 -5.39 -7.93 3.71
C LEU A 36 -4.67 -7.66 5.03
N LEU A 37 -4.49 -8.67 5.86
CA LEU A 37 -3.76 -8.58 7.13
C LEU A 37 -2.28 -8.25 6.88
N LYS A 38 -1.67 -8.80 5.83
CA LYS A 38 -0.31 -8.44 5.41
C LYS A 38 -0.23 -6.99 4.96
N LEU A 39 -1.16 -6.53 4.11
CA LEU A 39 -1.24 -5.12 3.69
C LEU A 39 -1.44 -4.16 4.88
N LEU A 40 -2.26 -4.54 5.86
CA LEU A 40 -2.48 -3.76 7.07
C LEU A 40 -1.21 -3.65 7.93
N ALA A 41 -0.40 -4.71 7.98
CA ALA A 41 0.86 -4.72 8.70
C ALA A 41 2.02 -4.04 7.93
N ALA A 42 1.90 -3.94 6.60
CA ALA A 42 2.95 -3.44 5.72
C ALA A 42 3.27 -1.95 5.91
N ASP A 43 4.47 -1.56 5.52
CA ASP A 43 4.93 -0.18 5.41
C ASP A 43 4.86 0.28 3.95
N PHE A 44 4.19 1.41 3.72
CA PHE A 44 4.14 2.08 2.43
C PHE A 44 5.25 3.13 2.38
N ILE A 45 6.27 2.86 1.59
CA ILE A 45 7.47 3.69 1.44
C ILE A 45 7.35 4.45 0.13
N ILE A 46 7.20 5.77 0.22
CA ILE A 46 7.03 6.62 -0.96
C ILE A 46 8.36 7.29 -1.29
N SER A 47 8.76 7.12 -2.54
CA SER A 47 9.91 7.78 -3.16
C SER A 47 9.45 8.72 -4.28
N GLU A 48 10.37 9.29 -5.04
CA GLU A 48 10.02 10.09 -6.22
C GLU A 48 9.50 9.26 -7.41
N THR A 49 9.70 7.93 -7.39
CA THR A 49 9.45 7.05 -8.55
C THR A 49 8.57 5.85 -8.25
N ALA A 50 8.41 5.49 -6.98
CA ALA A 50 7.56 4.37 -6.57
C ALA A 50 6.91 4.59 -5.20
N ILE A 51 5.74 3.97 -5.02
CA ILE A 51 5.18 3.61 -3.71
C ILE A 51 5.48 2.13 -3.52
N ASP A 52 6.43 1.81 -2.65
CA ASP A 52 6.82 0.44 -2.35
C ASP A 52 6.13 -0.05 -1.07
N VAL A 53 5.59 -1.26 -1.09
CA VAL A 53 4.89 -1.87 0.03
C VAL A 53 5.74 -3.00 0.59
N TYR A 54 6.26 -2.79 1.80
CA TYR A 54 7.11 -3.75 2.48
C TYR A 54 6.37 -4.42 3.62
N TYR A 55 6.36 -5.75 3.64
CA TYR A 55 5.82 -6.54 4.74
C TYR A 55 6.95 -7.25 5.48
N MET A 56 6.94 -7.21 6.81
CA MET A 56 7.89 -7.97 7.64
C MET A 56 7.31 -9.36 7.92
N PRO A 57 7.86 -10.43 7.32
CA PRO A 57 7.34 -11.78 7.52
C PRO A 57 7.49 -12.23 8.97
N THR A 58 6.54 -13.04 9.44
CA THR A 58 6.62 -13.69 10.74
C THR A 58 7.58 -14.88 10.71
N GLU A 59 8.01 -15.38 11.89
CA GLU A 59 8.85 -16.59 11.99
C GLU A 59 8.26 -17.81 11.27
N ALA A 60 6.93 -17.92 11.24
CA ALA A 60 6.23 -19.01 10.55
C ALA A 60 6.27 -18.88 9.01
N GLU A 61 6.42 -17.66 8.49
CA GLU A 61 6.47 -17.36 7.06
C GLU A 61 7.90 -17.37 6.51
N MET A 62 8.92 -17.24 7.36
CA MET A 62 10.33 -17.26 6.96
C MET A 62 10.74 -18.44 6.05
N PRO A 63 10.28 -19.69 6.27
CA PRO A 63 10.59 -20.78 5.35
C PRO A 63 10.11 -20.55 3.91
N LEU A 64 8.95 -19.91 3.74
CA LEU A 64 8.39 -19.57 2.43
C LEU A 64 9.23 -18.50 1.74
N VAL A 65 9.65 -17.46 2.48
CA VAL A 65 10.53 -16.39 1.97
C VAL A 65 11.82 -16.98 1.39
N GLU A 66 12.42 -17.94 2.11
CA GLU A 66 13.63 -18.63 1.68
C GLU A 66 13.39 -19.54 0.46
N GLU A 67 12.28 -20.30 0.45
CA GLU A 67 11.91 -21.22 -0.63
C GLU A 67 11.65 -20.47 -1.95
N GLU A 68 10.90 -19.37 -1.89
CA GLU A 68 10.57 -18.54 -3.05
C GLU A 68 11.72 -17.62 -3.47
N GLY A 69 12.80 -17.55 -2.65
CA GLY A 69 13.96 -16.71 -2.92
C GLY A 69 13.65 -15.21 -2.85
N TRP A 70 12.68 -14.81 -2.03
CA TRP A 70 12.32 -13.42 -1.83
C TRP A 70 13.44 -12.66 -1.10
N GLU A 71 13.70 -11.43 -1.54
CA GLU A 71 14.73 -10.59 -0.93
C GLU A 71 14.19 -9.98 0.38
N LEU A 72 14.72 -10.45 1.51
CA LEU A 72 14.46 -9.88 2.82
C LEU A 72 15.42 -8.72 3.09
N THR A 73 14.86 -7.52 3.26
CA THR A 73 15.59 -6.29 3.60
C THR A 73 15.37 -5.90 5.07
N ASP A 74 16.02 -4.82 5.51
CA ASP A 74 15.76 -4.21 6.83
C ASP A 74 14.33 -3.67 6.99
N LYS A 75 13.64 -3.42 5.87
CA LYS A 75 12.24 -2.99 5.81
C LYS A 75 11.26 -4.15 5.69
N GLY A 76 11.74 -5.37 5.44
CA GLY A 76 10.93 -6.55 5.14
C GLY A 76 11.08 -7.00 3.69
N VAL A 77 10.11 -7.77 3.20
CA VAL A 77 10.02 -8.23 1.83
C VAL A 77 9.15 -7.25 1.04
N LEU A 78 9.58 -6.89 -0.17
CA LEU A 78 8.77 -6.11 -1.10
C LEU A 78 7.63 -6.99 -1.63
N ILE A 79 6.40 -6.67 -1.23
CA ILE A 79 5.21 -7.43 -1.64
C ILE A 79 4.44 -6.74 -2.77
N GLU A 80 4.59 -5.42 -2.90
CA GLU A 80 3.94 -4.66 -3.97
C GLU A 80 4.73 -3.39 -4.28
N SER A 81 4.70 -2.91 -5.52
CA SER A 81 5.34 -1.64 -5.92
C SER A 81 4.55 -0.95 -7.03
N TYR A 82 4.13 0.28 -6.77
CA TYR A 82 3.38 1.09 -7.73
C TYR A 82 4.27 2.18 -8.32
N PRO A 83 4.45 2.22 -9.65
CA PRO A 83 5.18 3.31 -10.31
C PRO A 83 4.46 4.64 -10.11
N ILE A 84 5.23 5.68 -9.79
CA ILE A 84 4.74 7.05 -9.68
C ILE A 84 5.65 8.03 -10.40
N ARG A 85 5.12 9.23 -10.64
CA ARG A 85 5.88 10.41 -11.05
C ARG A 85 5.25 11.65 -10.43
N ILE A 86 6.03 12.71 -10.29
CA ILE A 86 5.54 13.98 -9.75
C ILE A 86 5.41 15.00 -10.89
N GLU A 87 4.18 15.47 -11.16
CA GLU A 87 3.89 16.46 -12.19
C GLU A 87 3.28 17.71 -11.56
N ASN A 88 3.94 18.86 -11.67
CA ASN A 88 3.49 20.14 -11.09
C ASN A 88 3.17 20.07 -9.58
N GLY A 89 3.90 19.24 -8.84
CA GLY A 89 3.68 19.02 -7.40
C GLY A 89 2.56 18.05 -7.06
N VAL A 90 1.94 17.42 -8.07
CA VAL A 90 0.92 16.37 -7.91
C VAL A 90 1.58 15.01 -8.07
N LEU A 91 1.29 14.10 -7.14
CA LEU A 91 1.69 12.70 -7.23
C LEU A 91 0.80 11.99 -8.26
N MET A 92 1.42 11.40 -9.28
CA MET A 92 0.72 10.66 -10.34
C MET A 92 1.10 9.19 -10.23
N LEU A 93 0.12 8.29 -10.30
CA LEU A 93 0.25 6.86 -10.04
C LEU A 93 -0.16 6.04 -11.26
N ASP A 94 0.68 5.07 -11.64
CA ASP A 94 0.35 4.03 -12.63
C ASP A 94 -0.07 2.76 -11.88
N TYR A 95 -1.35 2.71 -11.53
CA TYR A 95 -1.90 1.62 -10.72
C TYR A 95 -1.92 0.28 -11.47
N GLU A 96 -2.32 0.31 -12.74
CA GLU A 96 -2.43 -0.90 -13.58
C GLU A 96 -1.09 -1.34 -14.17
N ARG A 97 -0.04 -0.52 -14.02
CA ARG A 97 1.32 -0.76 -14.57
C ARG A 97 1.31 -0.83 -16.09
N GLU A 98 0.38 -0.11 -16.72
CA GLU A 98 0.21 -0.04 -18.16
C GLU A 98 0.81 1.25 -18.76
N GLY A 99 1.40 2.10 -17.92
CA GLY A 99 1.97 3.39 -18.30
C GLY A 99 0.96 4.54 -18.28
N GLU A 100 -0.25 4.30 -17.78
CA GLU A 100 -1.29 5.31 -17.61
C GLU A 100 -1.25 5.87 -16.18
N TYR A 101 -0.92 7.15 -16.06
CA TYR A 101 -0.73 7.80 -14.77
C TYR A 101 -1.94 8.64 -14.39
N VAL A 102 -2.57 8.33 -13.26
CA VAL A 102 -3.71 9.06 -12.70
C VAL A 102 -3.27 9.86 -11.47
N PRO A 103 -3.86 11.05 -11.23
CA PRO A 103 -3.52 11.84 -10.03
C PRO A 103 -3.97 11.11 -8.77
N VAL A 104 -3.10 11.07 -7.77
CA VAL A 104 -3.44 10.54 -6.44
C VAL A 104 -4.22 11.60 -5.67
N GLU A 105 -5.41 11.25 -5.21
CA GLU A 105 -6.21 12.14 -4.36
C GLU A 105 -5.64 12.17 -2.94
N THR A 106 -5.55 13.37 -2.38
CA THR A 106 -5.20 13.62 -0.98
C THR A 106 -6.39 14.21 -0.23
N ASP A 107 -6.76 13.64 0.91
CA ASP A 107 -7.75 14.26 1.78
C ASP A 107 -7.17 15.41 2.61
N ALA A 108 -8.04 16.08 3.39
CA ALA A 108 -7.65 17.20 4.25
C ALA A 108 -6.67 16.82 5.38
N GLU A 109 -6.51 15.53 5.68
CA GLU A 109 -5.60 14.99 6.68
C GLU A 109 -4.27 14.53 6.07
N GLY A 110 -4.12 14.62 4.74
CA GLY A 110 -2.92 14.20 4.02
C GLY A 110 -2.85 12.70 3.75
N CYS A 111 -3.98 11.99 3.81
CA CYS A 111 -4.06 10.59 3.41
C CYS A 111 -4.05 10.47 1.89
N LEU A 112 -3.37 9.45 1.37
CA LEU A 112 -3.28 9.17 -0.06
C LEU A 112 -4.24 8.05 -0.43
N LEU A 113 -5.01 8.24 -1.51
CA LEU A 113 -5.89 7.22 -2.07
C LEU A 113 -5.22 6.50 -3.25
N ILE A 114 -4.97 5.20 -3.10
CA ILE A 114 -4.40 4.34 -4.14
C ILE A 114 -5.52 3.49 -4.76
N GLY A 115 -5.63 3.53 -6.09
CA GLY A 115 -6.57 2.70 -6.87
C GLY A 115 -8.02 2.84 -6.42
N ASP A 116 -8.45 4.05 -6.04
CA ASP A 116 -9.79 4.40 -5.54
C ASP A 116 -10.28 3.60 -4.32
N THR A 117 -9.41 2.80 -3.72
CA THR A 117 -9.79 1.78 -2.75
C THR A 117 -8.95 1.81 -1.49
N THR A 118 -7.68 2.19 -1.56
CA THR A 118 -6.74 2.04 -0.43
C THR A 118 -6.34 3.41 0.10
N VAL A 119 -6.68 3.71 1.35
CA VAL A 119 -6.33 4.98 2.00
C VAL A 119 -5.15 4.76 2.94
N ILE A 120 -4.03 5.41 2.67
CA ILE A 120 -2.82 5.34 3.50
C ILE A 120 -2.51 6.69 4.15
N GLU A 121 -2.06 6.70 5.41
CA GLU A 121 -1.74 7.91 6.17
C GLU A 121 -0.27 7.97 6.58
N LYS A 122 0.27 9.18 6.64
CA LYS A 122 1.68 9.40 7.00
C LYS A 122 1.88 9.12 8.49
N VAL A 123 2.96 8.40 8.82
CA VAL A 123 3.35 8.09 10.22
C VAL A 123 4.43 9.06 10.71
#